data_AF-A0A0F7KEK0-F1
#
_entry.id   AF-A0A0F7KEK0-F1
#
_cell.length_a   1.000
_cell.length_b   1.000
_cell.length_c   1.000
_cell.angle_alpha   90.00
_cell.angle_beta   90.00
_cell.angle_gamma   90.00
#
_symmetry.space_group_name_H-M   'P 1'
#
loop_
_entity.id
_entity.type
_entity.pdbx_description
1 polymer ?
#
loop_
_entity_poly.entity_id
_entity_poly.type
_entity_poly.pdbx_seq_one_letter_code
_entity_poly.pdbx_strand_id
1 'polypeptide(L)'
;MWREILNARVAASSKAQVAAELGVSRTAISLIVHDKYPADTRHIAAKVIEIYGRIRCPHLGLEISQAQCREYHSRRPPTSSPRAMKHWRACQNCMQRTMTVDQSSENSGGSKS
;
A
#
# COMPACT_ATOMS: atom_id res chain seq x y z
N MET A 1 9.82 3.76 -11.27
CA MET A 1 8.73 2.83 -10.89
C MET A 1 8.10 3.20 -9.53
N TRP A 2 7.53 4.41 -9.41
CA TRP A 2 6.68 4.85 -8.27
C TRP A 2 5.57 5.77 -8.79
N ARG A 3 5.90 6.60 -9.79
CA ARG A 3 4.96 7.38 -10.60
C ARG A 3 3.85 6.52 -11.20
N GLU A 4 4.16 5.30 -11.63
CA GLU A 4 3.19 4.35 -12.16
C GLU A 4 2.20 3.89 -11.09
N ILE A 5 2.69 3.58 -9.89
CA ILE A 5 1.86 3.22 -8.73
C ILE A 5 0.94 4.41 -8.38
N LEU A 6 1.50 5.62 -8.35
CA LEU A 6 0.74 6.85 -8.13
C LEU A 6 -0.33 7.07 -9.21
N ASN A 7 0.02 6.93 -10.49
CA ASN A 7 -0.92 7.11 -11.61
C ASN A 7 -2.02 6.04 -11.59
N ALA A 8 -1.68 4.78 -11.35
CA ALA A 8 -2.66 3.71 -11.23
C ALA A 8 -3.63 3.98 -10.07
N ARG A 9 -3.13 4.47 -8.93
CA ARG A 9 -3.99 4.85 -7.80
C ARG A 9 -4.87 6.04 -8.14
N VAL A 10 -4.32 7.09 -8.76
CA VAL A 10 -5.09 8.28 -9.19
C VAL A 10 -6.17 7.90 -10.19
N ALA A 11 -5.91 6.94 -11.09
CA ALA A 11 -6.88 6.43 -12.05
C ALA A 11 -7.97 5.56 -11.39
N ALA A 12 -7.63 4.77 -10.37
CA ALA A 12 -8.58 3.94 -9.63
C ALA A 12 -9.42 4.72 -8.62
N SER A 13 -8.94 5.86 -8.13
CA SER A 13 -9.65 6.73 -7.20
C SER A 13 -9.70 8.17 -7.69
N SER A 14 -8.96 9.09 -7.04
CA SER A 14 -9.00 10.51 -7.34
C SER A 14 -7.77 11.22 -6.77
N LYS A 15 -7.33 12.29 -7.45
CA LYS A 15 -6.18 13.11 -7.01
C LYS A 15 -6.36 13.67 -5.59
N ALA A 16 -7.58 14.01 -5.20
CA ALA A 16 -7.90 14.50 -3.86
C ALA A 16 -7.74 13.41 -2.78
N GLN A 17 -8.25 12.21 -3.05
CA GLN A 17 -8.13 11.09 -2.12
C GLN A 17 -6.68 10.65 -1.95
N VAL A 18 -5.94 10.55 -3.06
CA VAL A 18 -4.50 10.22 -3.04
C VAL A 18 -3.68 11.26 -2.28
N ALA A 19 -4.01 12.54 -2.44
CA ALA A 19 -3.38 13.61 -1.69
C ALA A 19 -3.63 13.50 -0.17
N ALA A 20 -4.87 13.18 0.23
CA ALA A 20 -5.23 12.94 1.62
C ALA A 20 -4.51 11.72 2.21
N GLU A 21 -4.43 10.61 1.46
CA GLU A 21 -3.70 9.40 1.85
C GLU A 21 -2.20 9.70 2.06
N LEU A 22 -1.56 10.41 1.13
CA LEU A 22 -0.14 10.76 1.21
C LEU A 22 0.17 11.89 2.22
N GLY A 23 -0.85 12.60 2.70
CA GLY A 23 -0.70 13.77 3.56
C GLY A 23 -0.04 14.95 2.84
N VAL A 24 -0.36 15.15 1.56
CA VAL A 24 0.14 16.26 0.72
C VAL A 24 -1.02 17.02 0.06
N SER A 25 -0.75 18.17 -0.54
CA SER A 25 -1.77 18.97 -1.22
C SER A 25 -2.20 18.33 -2.55
N ARG A 26 -3.49 18.42 -2.90
CA ARG A 26 -4.02 17.99 -4.22
C ARG A 26 -3.24 18.60 -5.39
N THR A 27 -2.88 19.88 -5.27
CA THR A 27 -2.12 20.60 -6.30
C THR A 27 -0.74 19.98 -6.52
N ALA A 28 -0.07 19.51 -5.46
CA ALA A 28 1.21 18.82 -5.58
C ALA A 28 1.07 17.53 -6.40
N ILE A 29 0.04 16.72 -6.12
CA ILE A 29 -0.27 15.51 -6.90
C ILE A 29 -0.54 15.87 -8.37
N SER A 30 -1.31 16.92 -8.63
CA SER A 30 -1.59 17.36 -10.00
C SER A 30 -0.31 17.76 -10.75
N LEU A 31 0.56 18.55 -10.13
CA LEU A 31 1.82 18.98 -10.73
C LEU A 31 2.73 17.79 -11.02
N ILE A 32 2.79 16.79 -10.14
CA ILE A 32 3.61 15.58 -10.34
C ILE A 32 3.07 14.74 -11.49
N VAL A 33 1.75 14.53 -11.55
CA VAL A 33 1.11 13.79 -12.66
C VAL A 33 1.39 14.47 -14.00
N HIS A 34 1.44 15.81 -14.03
CA HIS A 34 1.76 16.59 -15.23
C HIS A 34 3.26 16.85 -15.45
N ASP A 35 4.14 16.30 -14.61
CA ASP A 35 5.59 16.52 -14.65
C ASP A 35 6.02 18.00 -14.51
N LYS A 36 5.18 18.82 -13.88
CA LYS A 36 5.39 20.26 -13.64
C LYS A 36 5.79 20.58 -12.20
N TYR A 37 6.16 19.59 -11.39
CA TYR A 37 6.51 19.82 -10.00
C TYR A 37 7.97 20.32 -9.92
N PRO A 38 8.21 21.59 -9.50
CA PRO A 38 9.52 22.20 -9.59
C PRO A 38 10.49 21.75 -8.49
N ALA A 39 10.00 21.03 -7.49
CA ALA A 39 10.75 20.62 -6.32
C ALA A 39 11.06 19.12 -6.32
N ASP A 40 11.90 18.73 -5.38
CA ASP A 40 12.35 17.36 -5.23
C ASP A 40 11.18 16.40 -4.89
N THR A 41 11.05 15.33 -5.68
CA THR A 41 9.97 14.34 -5.52
C THR A 41 10.37 13.12 -4.69
N ARG A 42 11.59 13.06 -4.12
CA ARG A 42 12.07 11.90 -3.34
C ARG A 42 11.19 11.63 -2.13
N HIS A 43 10.74 12.67 -1.43
CA HIS A 43 9.84 12.53 -0.28
C HIS A 43 8.48 11.95 -0.69
N ILE A 44 8.00 12.32 -1.87
CA ILE A 44 6.72 11.84 -2.39
C ILE A 44 6.87 10.40 -2.90
N ALA A 45 7.99 10.08 -3.56
CA ALA A 45 8.32 8.72 -3.96
C ALA A 45 8.37 7.78 -2.73
N ALA A 46 9.04 8.19 -1.66
CA ALA A 46 9.10 7.43 -0.41
C ALA A 46 7.70 7.21 0.18
N LYS A 47 6.87 8.25 0.26
CA LYS A 47 5.47 8.14 0.72
C LYS A 47 4.63 7.23 -0.18
N VAL A 48 4.79 7.31 -1.50
CA VAL A 48 4.06 6.45 -2.45
C VAL A 48 4.42 4.99 -2.25
N ILE A 49 5.71 4.68 -2.05
CA ILE A 49 6.16 3.32 -1.78
C ILE A 49 5.69 2.86 -0.39
N GLU A 50 5.74 3.72 0.62
CA GLU A 50 5.28 3.40 1.98
C GLU A 50 3.76 3.13 2.04
N ILE A 51 2.95 3.88 1.28
CA ILE A 51 1.49 3.78 1.35
C ILE A 51 0.95 2.74 0.37
N TYR A 52 1.46 2.74 -0.87
CA TYR A 52 0.96 1.93 -1.96
C TYR A 52 1.87 0.77 -2.35
N GLY A 53 3.04 0.63 -1.70
CA GLY A 53 3.85 -0.56 -1.80
C GLY A 53 3.03 -1.79 -1.44
N ARG A 54 3.09 -2.81 -2.30
CA ARG A 54 2.38 -4.08 -2.09
C ARG A 54 3.21 -4.98 -1.20
N ILE A 55 2.55 -5.56 -0.20
CA ILE A 55 3.10 -6.60 0.65
C ILE A 55 2.19 -7.81 0.63
N ARG A 56 2.76 -9.01 0.66
CA ARG A 56 1.98 -10.23 0.74
C ARG A 56 1.57 -10.48 2.19
N CYS A 57 0.27 -10.43 2.48
CA CYS A 57 -0.21 -10.72 3.82
C CYS A 57 -0.26 -12.25 4.04
N PRO A 58 0.50 -12.83 4.99
CA PRO A 58 0.49 -14.27 5.22
C PRO A 58 -0.85 -14.78 5.78
N HIS A 59 -1.62 -13.91 6.45
CA HIS A 59 -2.89 -14.29 7.04
C HIS A 59 -4.05 -14.28 6.03
N LEU A 60 -4.06 -13.30 5.12
CA LEU A 60 -5.06 -13.19 4.06
C LEU A 60 -4.68 -14.01 2.81
N GLY A 61 -3.39 -14.32 2.63
CA GLY A 61 -2.87 -15.00 1.44
C GLY A 61 -2.83 -14.13 0.18
N LEU A 62 -3.08 -12.83 0.30
CA LEU A 62 -3.18 -11.88 -0.81
C LEU A 62 -2.26 -10.67 -0.62
N GLU A 63 -1.93 -10.02 -1.72
CA GLU A 63 -1.17 -8.77 -1.72
C GLU A 63 -2.05 -7.59 -1.30
N ILE A 64 -1.70 -6.98 -0.17
CA ILE A 64 -2.34 -5.76 0.34
C ILE A 64 -1.34 -4.61 0.29
N SER A 65 -1.83 -3.37 0.33
CA SER A 65 -0.92 -2.24 0.49
C SER A 65 -0.36 -2.17 1.92
N GLN A 66 0.83 -1.61 2.06
CA GLN A 66 1.45 -1.41 3.36
C GLN A 66 0.64 -0.45 4.26
N ALA A 67 -0.07 0.52 3.67
CA ALA A 67 -1.07 1.31 4.40
C ALA A 67 -2.24 0.46 4.92
N GLN A 68 -2.78 -0.45 4.11
CA GLN A 68 -3.84 -1.37 4.56
C GLN A 68 -3.34 -2.26 5.70
N CYS A 69 -2.10 -2.77 5.62
CA CYS A 69 -1.50 -3.55 6.69
C CYS A 69 -1.40 -2.75 8.00
N ARG A 70 -0.92 -1.50 7.95
CA ARG A 70 -0.86 -0.60 9.11
C ARG A 70 -2.25 -0.30 9.67
N GLU A 71 -3.23 -0.09 8.79
CA GLU A 71 -4.60 0.15 9.21
C GLU A 71 -5.19 -1.07 9.92
N TYR A 72 -5.05 -2.29 9.38
CA TYR A 72 -5.50 -3.51 10.05
C TYR A 72 -4.85 -3.72 11.42
N HIS A 73 -3.58 -3.32 11.55
CA HIS A 73 -2.85 -3.37 12.81
C HIS A 73 -3.31 -2.31 13.82
N SER A 74 -3.59 -1.09 13.37
CA SER A 74 -4.00 0.05 14.21
C SER A 74 -5.50 0.09 14.51
N ARG A 75 -6.31 -0.73 13.85
CA ARG A 75 -7.75 -0.84 14.11
C ARG A 75 -8.02 -1.36 15.53
N ARG A 76 -9.08 -0.83 16.15
CA ARG A 76 -9.61 -1.34 17.41
C ARG A 76 -10.13 -2.78 17.25
N PRO A 77 -10.08 -3.59 18.31
CA PRO A 77 -10.57 -4.96 18.27
C PRO A 77 -12.06 -4.99 17.86
N PRO A 78 -12.41 -5.68 16.77
CA PRO A 78 -13.79 -5.74 16.29
C PRO A 78 -14.63 -6.64 17.20
N THR A 79 -15.70 -6.11 17.80
CA THR A 79 -16.57 -6.83 18.75
C THR A 79 -17.72 -7.58 18.08
N SER A 80 -18.11 -7.21 16.86
CA SER A 80 -19.32 -7.73 16.21
C SER A 80 -19.08 -8.96 15.30
N SER A 81 -17.83 -9.34 15.01
CA SER A 81 -17.55 -10.45 14.09
C SER A 81 -16.38 -11.33 14.55
N PRO A 82 -16.60 -12.64 14.79
CA PRO A 82 -15.55 -13.59 15.15
C PRO A 82 -14.45 -13.69 14.09
N ARG A 83 -14.79 -13.57 12.80
CA ARG A 83 -13.82 -13.59 11.70
C ARG A 83 -12.91 -12.38 11.73
N ALA A 84 -13.48 -11.19 11.95
CA ALA A 84 -12.70 -9.96 12.08
C ALA A 84 -11.80 -9.99 13.33
N MET A 85 -12.27 -10.59 14.43
CA MET A 85 -11.47 -10.75 15.64
C MET A 85 -10.30 -11.73 15.45
N LYS A 86 -10.49 -12.82 14.69
CA LYS A 86 -9.42 -13.75 14.32
C LYS A 86 -8.34 -13.06 13.48
N HIS A 87 -8.76 -12.27 12.50
CA HIS A 87 -7.85 -11.45 11.70
C HIS A 87 -7.07 -10.46 12.57
N TRP A 88 -7.76 -9.68 13.41
CA TRP A 88 -7.11 -8.71 14.28
C TRP A 88 -6.07 -9.36 15.20
N ARG A 89 -6.39 -10.51 15.84
CA ARG A 89 -5.42 -11.26 16.66
C ARG A 89 -4.21 -11.73 15.86
N ALA A 90 -4.42 -12.18 14.61
CA ALA A 90 -3.32 -12.58 13.73
C ALA A 90 -2.42 -11.37 13.37
N CYS A 91 -3.02 -10.20 13.07
CA CYS A 91 -2.26 -8.96 12.88
C CYS A 91 -1.46 -8.57 14.14
N GLN A 92 -2.05 -8.74 15.33
CA GLN A 92 -1.38 -8.50 16.61
C GLN A 92 -0.28 -9.50 16.96
N ASN A 93 -0.14 -10.62 16.24
CA ASN A 93 0.98 -11.55 16.39
C ASN A 93 1.84 -11.68 15.11
N CYS A 94 1.59 -10.83 14.11
CA CYS A 94 2.26 -10.95 12.83
C CYS A 94 3.74 -10.55 12.93
N MET A 95 4.61 -11.45 12.45
CA MET A 95 6.07 -11.28 12.40
C MET A 95 6.53 -10.26 11.34
N GLN A 96 5.65 -9.88 10.41
CA GLN A 96 5.89 -8.79 9.44
C GLN A 96 6.03 -7.41 10.11
N ARG A 97 5.89 -7.33 11.45
CA ARG A 97 6.19 -6.13 12.25
C ARG A 97 7.67 -5.72 12.18
N THR A 98 8.55 -6.68 11.88
CA THR A 98 10.01 -6.49 11.84
C THR A 98 10.65 -6.90 10.51
N MET A 99 9.99 -7.72 9.69
CA MET A 99 10.52 -8.13 8.39
C MET A 99 10.27 -7.07 7.32
N THR A 100 11.19 -6.12 7.21
CA THR A 100 11.51 -5.57 5.89
C THR A 100 12.40 -6.61 5.21
N VAL A 101 12.18 -6.85 3.92
CA VAL A 101 12.89 -7.81 3.06
C VAL A 101 12.34 -9.25 3.11
N ASP A 102 11.50 -9.57 2.12
CA ASP A 102 11.58 -10.87 1.45
C ASP A 102 11.31 -10.67 -0.04
N GLN A 103 12.40 -10.68 -0.81
CA GLN A 103 12.43 -10.77 -2.26
C GLN A 103 12.35 -12.26 -2.58
N SER A 104 11.16 -12.75 -2.95
CA SER A 104 11.02 -14.08 -3.53
C SER A 104 10.26 -13.93 -4.85
N SER A 105 11.03 -13.64 -5.89
CA SER A 105 10.68 -14.06 -7.25
C SER A 105 10.45 -15.57 -7.22
N GLU A 106 9.27 -16.04 -7.60
CA GLU A 106 9.21 -17.30 -8.32
C GLU A 106 8.10 -17.26 -9.37
N ASN A 107 8.61 -17.39 -10.59
CA ASN A 107 8.00 -17.31 -11.89
C ASN A 107 7.27 -18.64 -12.17
N SER A 108 6.11 -18.61 -12.84
CA SER A 108 5.58 -19.77 -13.55
C SER A 108 4.58 -19.33 -14.62
N GLY A 109 5.13 -18.83 -15.73
CA GLY A 109 4.54 -19.05 -17.05
C GLY A 109 4.92 -20.45 -17.56
N GLY A 110 4.03 -21.09 -18.33
CA GLY A 110 4.24 -22.38 -18.99
C GLY A 110 2.91 -23.16 -19.04
N SER A 111 1.97 -22.81 -19.91
CA SER A 111 1.89 -23.19 -21.33
C SER A 111 1.77 -24.70 -21.56
N LYS A 112 0.51 -25.16 -21.55
CA LYS A 112 -0.14 -26.06 -22.52
C LYS A 112 0.77 -26.73 -23.58
N SER A 113 0.90 -28.05 -23.55
CA SER A 113 0.74 -29.00 -24.69
C SER A 113 0.86 -30.44 -24.21
#